data_AF-A0AB35Y3E2-F1
#
_entry.id   AF-A0AB35Y3E2-F1
#
_cell.length_a   1.000
_cell.length_b   1.000
_cell.length_c   1.000
_cell.angle_alpha   90.00
_cell.angle_beta   90.00
_cell.angle_gamma   90.00
#
_symmetry.space_group_name_H-M   'P 1'
#
loop_
_entity.id
_entity.type
_entity.pdbx_description
1 polymer ?
#
loop_
_entity_poly.entity_id
_entity_poly.type
_entity_poly.pdbx_seq_one_letter_code
_entity_poly.pdbx_strand_id
1 'polypeptide(L)' 'MLHGERKKSPEARLKEKDKRRAAYYRFYTDMKWGDAANYHIALDSGVIGIEKSAEIIESLS' A
#
# COMPACT_ATOMS: atom_id res chain seq x y z
N MET A 1 -19.01 -26.22 8.85
CA MET A 1 -18.77 -25.21 7.79
C MET A 1 -19.59 -23.99 8.11
N LEU A 2 -18.97 -22.85 8.42
CA LEU A 2 -19.70 -21.58 8.51
C LEU A 2 -19.10 -20.66 7.44
N HIS A 3 -19.83 -20.50 6.35
CA HIS A 3 -19.45 -19.62 5.25
C HIS A 3 -19.47 -18.17 5.74
N GLY A 4 -18.41 -17.43 5.45
CA GLY A 4 -18.13 -16.11 6.01
C GLY A 4 -19.15 -15.05 5.61
N GLU A 5 -19.92 -14.60 6.59
CA GLU A 5 -20.67 -13.35 6.50
C GLU A 5 -19.67 -12.17 6.47
N ARG A 6 -19.61 -11.48 5.33
CA ARG A 6 -18.75 -10.30 5.11
C ARG A 6 -19.26 -9.11 5.94
N LYS A 7 -18.92 -9.07 7.24
CA LYS A 7 -19.36 -8.02 8.18
C LYS A 7 -18.81 -6.62 7.92
N LYS A 8 -17.73 -6.48 7.16
CA LYS A 8 -17.09 -5.19 6.87
C LYS A 8 -17.07 -4.94 5.37
N SER A 9 -17.39 -3.72 4.98
CA SER A 9 -17.30 -3.29 3.58
C SER A 9 -15.86 -3.42 3.06
N PRO A 10 -15.65 -3.57 1.75
CA PRO A 10 -14.32 -3.57 1.14
C PRO A 10 -13.46 -2.38 1.56
N GLU A 11 -14.04 -1.17 1.61
CA GLU A 11 -13.37 0.07 1.98
C GLU A 11 -12.92 0.05 3.44
N ALA A 12 -13.78 -0.44 4.34
CA ALA A 12 -13.44 -0.59 5.76
C ALA A 12 -12.28 -1.56 5.97
N ARG A 13 -12.21 -2.63 5.16
CA ARG A 13 -11.12 -3.60 5.20
C ARG A 13 -9.81 -3.01 4.67
N LEU A 14 -9.86 -2.23 3.60
CA LEU A 14 -8.69 -1.52 3.06
C LEU A 14 -8.15 -0.54 4.11
N LYS A 15 -9.00 0.31 4.66
CA LYS A 15 -8.62 1.28 5.70
C LYS A 15 -8.01 0.62 6.94
N GLU A 16 -8.52 -0.53 7.36
CA GLU A 16 -7.95 -1.29 8.48
C GLU A 16 -6.56 -1.83 8.16
N LYS A 17 -6.34 -2.35 6.95
CA LYS A 17 -5.02 -2.84 6.51
C LYS A 17 -4.00 -1.70 6.43
N ASP A 18 -4.38 -0.56 5.87
CA ASP A 18 -3.49 0.60 5.76
C ASP A 18 -3.14 1.18 7.14
N LYS A 19 -4.11 1.22 8.07
CA LYS A 19 -3.85 1.62 9.47
C LYS A 19 -2.81 0.72 10.14
N ARG A 20 -2.90 -0.60 9.94
CA ARG A 20 -1.93 -1.57 10.50
C ARG A 20 -0.54 -1.38 9.89
N ARG A 21 -0.44 -1.16 8.57
CA ARG A 21 0.83 -0.89 7.88
C ARG A 21 1.48 0.40 8.39
N ALA A 22 0.69 1.46 8.54
CA ALA A 22 1.19 2.74 9.04
C ALA A 22 1.75 2.62 10.47
N ALA A 23 1.04 1.93 11.36
CA ALA A 23 1.49 1.71 12.73
C ALA A 23 2.77 0.87 12.79
N TYR A 24 2.84 -0.23 12.03
CA TYR A 24 4.02 -1.10 11.97
C TYR A 24 5.25 -0.34 11.45
N TYR A 25 5.11 0.33 10.31
CA TYR A 25 6.21 1.08 9.70
C TYR A 25 6.72 2.15 10.66
N ARG A 26 5.82 2.97 11.23
CA ARG A 26 6.20 4.01 12.19
C ARG A 26 6.89 3.45 13.42
N PHE A 27 6.45 2.31 13.95
CA PHE A 27 7.06 1.69 15.13
C PHE A 27 8.53 1.32 14.90
N TYR A 28 8.88 0.84 13.71
CA TYR A 28 10.23 0.36 13.42
C TYR A 28 11.17 1.40 12.78
N THR A 29 10.64 2.35 12.03
CA THR A 29 11.46 3.32 11.29
C THR A 29 11.41 4.73 11.89
N ASP A 30 10.45 4.99 12.78
CA ASP A 30 10.05 6.34 13.20
C ASP A 30 9.72 7.27 12.01
N MET A 31 9.40 6.72 10.84
CA MET A 31 9.02 7.44 9.63
C MET A 31 7.53 7.29 9.32
N LYS A 32 6.99 8.19 8.52
CA LYS A 32 5.57 8.19 8.13
C LYS A 32 5.37 7.28 6.92
N TRP A 33 4.53 6.25 7.08
CA TRP A 33 4.15 5.36 5.97
C TRP A 33 3.40 6.12 4.89
N GLY A 34 3.76 5.89 3.62
CA GLY A 34 3.15 6.54 2.46
C GLY A 34 3.60 7.98 2.19
N ASP A 35 4.54 8.51 2.97
CA ASP A 35 5.18 9.78 2.65
C ASP A 35 6.27 9.56 1.60
N ALA A 36 6.13 10.18 0.42
CA ALA A 36 7.00 9.96 -0.73
C ALA A 36 8.47 10.27 -0.43
N ALA A 37 8.76 11.20 0.48
CA ALA A 37 10.13 11.53 0.88
C ALA A 37 10.86 10.36 1.56
N ASN A 38 10.14 9.35 2.05
CA ASN A 38 10.69 8.17 2.71
C ASN A 38 11.01 7.02 1.73
N TYR A 39 10.84 7.24 0.42
CA TYR A 39 11.06 6.24 -0.63
C TYR A 39 11.87 6.86 -1.78
N HIS A 40 12.70 6.04 -2.43
CA HIS A 40 13.38 6.48 -3.66
C HIS A 40 12.39 6.70 -4.82
N ILE A 41 11.26 5.97 -4.81
CA ILE A 41 10.19 6.13 -5.80
C ILE A 41 8.81 5.83 -5.19
N ALA A 42 7.80 6.59 -5.62
CA ALA A 42 6.38 6.35 -5.33
C ALA A 42 5.58 6.50 -6.64
N LEU A 43 4.77 5.48 -6.98
CA LEU A 43 4.03 5.41 -8.24
C LEU A 43 2.53 5.22 -7.98
N ASP A 44 1.70 5.92 -8.75
CA ASP A 44 0.26 5.66 -8.82
C ASP A 44 -0.04 4.74 -10.02
N SER A 45 -0.11 3.45 -9.74
CA SER A 45 -0.40 2.44 -10.77
C SER A 45 -1.83 2.51 -11.31
N GLY A 46 -2.76 3.19 -10.64
CA GLY A 46 -4.12 3.40 -11.13
C GLY A 46 -4.17 4.40 -12.29
N VAL A 47 -3.21 5.33 -12.33
CA VAL A 47 -3.05 6.29 -13.43
C VAL A 47 -2.09 5.77 -14.49
N ILE A 48 -0.98 5.17 -14.06
CA ILE A 48 0.14 4.78 -14.95
C ILE A 48 -0.12 3.45 -15.65
N GLY A 49 -0.91 2.55 -15.04
CA GLY A 49 -1.05 1.16 -15.47
C GLY A 49 0.03 0.25 -14.87
N ILE A 50 -0.29 -1.05 -14.79
CA ILE A 50 0.55 -2.04 -14.11
C ILE A 50 1.83 -2.32 -14.89
N GLU A 51 1.71 -2.53 -16.20
CA GLU A 51 2.81 -2.85 -17.11
C GLU A 51 3.84 -1.72 -17.10
N LYS A 52 3.37 -0.49 -17.26
CA LYS A 52 4.24 0.69 -17.24
C LYS A 52 4.88 0.93 -15.87
N SER A 53 4.18 0.63 -14.78
CA SER A 53 4.77 0.71 -13.43
C SER A 53 5.91 -0.30 -13.26
N ALA A 54 5.77 -1.51 -13.79
CA ALA A 54 6.82 -2.54 -13.75
C ALA A 54 8.04 -2.13 -14.60
N GLU A 55 7.84 -1.63 -15.82
CA GLU A 55 8.91 -1.11 -16.67
C GLU A 55 9.72 0.00 -15.99
N ILE A 56 9.03 0.95 -15.31
CA ILE A 56 9.70 2.03 -14.58
C ILE A 56 10.59 1.44 -13.49
N ILE A 57 10.10 0.47 -12.71
CA ILE A 57 10.88 -0.15 -11.63
C ILE A 57 12.09 -0.91 -12.20
N GLU A 58 11.93 -1.64 -13.29
CA GLU A 58 13.03 -2.34 -13.97
C GLU A 58 14.13 -1.37 -14.41
N SER A 59 13.75 -0.20 -14.94
CA SER A 59 14.70 0.82 -15.40
C SER A 59 15.54 1.48 -14.28
N LEU A 60 15.23 1.22 -13.01
CA LEU A 60 15.98 1.72 -11.86
C LEU A 60 17.07 0.75 -11.38
N SER A 61 17.15 -0.46 -11.97
CA SER A 61 18.18 -1.46 -11.67
C SER A 61 19.47 -1.17 -12.42
#